data_AF-A0A9X2VWW9-F1
#
_entry.id   AF-A0A9X2VWW9-F1
#
_cell.length_a   1.000
_cell.length_b   1.000
_cell.length_c   1.000
_cell.angle_alpha   90.00
_cell.angle_beta   90.00
_cell.angle_gamma   90.00
#
_symmetry.space_group_name_H-M   'P 1'
#
loop_
_entity.id
_entity.type
_entity.pdbx_description
1 polymer ?
#
loop_
_entity_poly.entity_id
_entity_poly.type
_entity_poly.pdbx_seq_one_letter_code
_entity_poly.pdbx_strand_id
1 'polypeptide(L)'
;MFRRRARRIAELEQVVARVLRRLNEVDERLASIADVEHEKARRQVEELRAEAEQILRDRAAEKLRHEKELAHRKTAHAIALAHARAAVEAELDDVRTQIAEARQELRLTEQDDEVARPESLRPIGADEAFTPLPRAEERRTDVRLPLGDGRRLAREDQAAP
;
A
#
# COMPACT_ATOMS: atom_id res chain seq x y z
N MET A 1 14.83 6.53 -16.20
CA MET A 1 16.16 5.86 -16.30
C MET A 1 16.15 4.38 -15.92
N PHE A 2 15.56 3.98 -14.79
CA PHE A 2 15.59 2.58 -14.28
C PHE A 2 15.14 1.48 -15.26
N ARG A 3 14.07 1.69 -16.03
CA ARG A 3 13.56 0.68 -16.99
C ARG A 3 14.55 0.33 -18.12
N ARG A 4 15.31 1.32 -18.61
CA ARG A 4 16.34 1.11 -19.64
C ARG A 4 17.53 0.32 -19.08
N ARG A 5 17.94 0.65 -17.85
CA ARG A 5 19.02 -0.04 -17.15
C ARG A 5 18.63 -1.49 -16.83
N ALA A 6 17.39 -1.74 -16.38
CA ALA A 6 16.85 -3.07 -16.11
C ALA A 6 16.76 -3.96 -17.37
N ARG A 7 16.37 -3.42 -18.52
CA ARG A 7 16.39 -4.16 -19.80
C ARG A 7 17.80 -4.56 -20.22
N ARG A 8 18.75 -3.61 -20.18
CA ARG A 8 20.16 -3.89 -20.49
C ARG A 8 20.75 -4.97 -19.58
N ILE A 9 20.32 -4.95 -18.33
CA ILE A 9 20.63 -5.92 -17.28
C ILE A 9 20.07 -7.31 -17.64
N ALA A 10 18.82 -7.44 -18.05
CA ALA A 10 18.24 -8.71 -18.50
C ALA A 10 18.92 -9.26 -19.77
N GLU A 11 19.25 -8.38 -20.72
CA GLU A 11 20.00 -8.74 -21.94
C GLU A 11 21.37 -9.35 -21.60
N LEU A 12 22.11 -8.75 -20.65
CA LEU A 12 23.39 -9.28 -20.19
C LEU A 12 23.25 -10.64 -19.49
N GLU A 13 22.21 -10.85 -18.68
CA GLU A 13 21.92 -12.16 -18.06
C GLU A 13 21.68 -13.24 -19.12
N GLN A 14 20.94 -12.92 -20.18
CA GLN A 14 20.70 -13.86 -21.28
C GLN A 14 21.98 -14.16 -22.06
N VAL A 15 22.84 -13.15 -22.28
CA VAL A 15 24.14 -13.33 -22.91
C VAL A 15 25.03 -14.22 -22.05
N VAL A 16 25.14 -13.96 -20.75
CA VAL A 16 25.92 -14.78 -19.80
C VAL A 16 25.41 -16.22 -19.77
N ALA A 17 24.09 -16.44 -19.67
CA ALA A 17 23.51 -17.79 -19.68
C ALA A 17 23.73 -18.53 -21.03
N ARG A 18 23.85 -17.80 -22.13
CA ARG A 18 24.19 -18.36 -23.44
C ARG A 18 25.67 -18.70 -23.52
N VAL A 19 26.55 -17.82 -23.03
CA VAL A 19 28.00 -18.04 -22.97
C VAL A 19 28.31 -19.25 -22.09
N LEU A 20 27.75 -19.35 -20.89
CA LEU A 20 27.97 -20.48 -19.98
C LEU A 20 27.56 -21.83 -20.62
N ARG A 21 26.44 -21.87 -21.32
CA ARG A 21 26.03 -23.07 -22.08
C ARG A 21 27.03 -23.42 -23.18
N ARG A 22 27.46 -22.42 -23.95
CA ARG A 22 28.45 -22.59 -25.02
C ARG A 22 29.80 -23.08 -24.47
N LEU A 23 30.22 -22.59 -23.31
CA LEU A 23 31.45 -23.02 -22.64
C LEU A 23 31.35 -24.48 -22.18
N ASN A 24 30.20 -24.90 -21.66
CA ASN A 24 29.98 -26.31 -21.32
C ASN A 24 30.03 -27.22 -22.56
N GLU A 25 29.41 -26.81 -23.67
CA GLU A 25 29.49 -27.56 -24.94
C GLU A 25 30.93 -27.61 -25.49
N VAL A 26 31.73 -26.56 -25.29
CA VAL A 26 33.14 -26.52 -25.70
C VAL A 26 33.97 -27.43 -24.80
N ASP A 27 33.76 -27.44 -23.49
CA ASP A 27 34.45 -28.36 -22.57
C ASP A 27 34.20 -29.84 -22.95
N GLU A 28 32.95 -30.19 -23.26
CA GLU A 28 32.58 -31.53 -23.73
C GLU A 28 33.31 -31.91 -25.03
N ARG A 29 33.49 -30.96 -25.95
CA ARG A 29 34.21 -31.18 -27.22
C ARG A 29 35.71 -31.24 -27.01
N LEU A 30 36.25 -30.37 -26.17
CA LEU A 30 37.67 -30.31 -25.87
C LEU A 30 38.14 -31.63 -25.28
N ALA A 31 37.33 -32.29 -24.43
CA ALA A 31 37.64 -33.63 -23.90
C ALA A 31 37.92 -34.71 -24.97
N SER A 32 37.68 -34.43 -26.27
CA SER A 32 37.94 -35.33 -27.40
C SER A 32 39.15 -34.98 -28.30
N ILE A 33 39.93 -33.92 -28.00
CA ILE A 33 41.03 -33.41 -28.85
C ILE A 33 42.39 -33.46 -28.10
N ALA A 34 43.51 -33.65 -28.82
CA ALA A 34 44.87 -33.82 -28.30
C ALA A 34 45.36 -32.72 -27.32
N ASP A 35 46.15 -33.13 -26.33
CA ASP A 35 46.39 -32.49 -25.03
C ASP A 35 46.82 -31.01 -25.03
N VAL A 36 47.54 -30.51 -26.04
CA VAL A 36 48.12 -29.15 -25.99
C VAL A 36 47.14 -28.06 -26.43
N GLU A 37 46.36 -28.29 -27.50
CA GLU A 37 45.29 -27.36 -27.89
C GLU A 37 44.12 -27.43 -26.90
N HIS A 38 43.92 -28.60 -26.28
CA HIS A 38 42.99 -28.81 -25.17
C HIS A 38 43.29 -27.89 -23.98
N GLU A 39 44.53 -27.89 -23.50
CA GLU A 39 44.94 -27.12 -22.33
C GLU A 39 44.80 -25.60 -22.54
N LYS A 40 45.11 -25.10 -23.74
CA LYS A 40 44.95 -23.66 -24.06
C LYS A 40 43.48 -23.25 -24.08
N ALA A 41 42.63 -24.06 -24.70
CA ALA A 41 41.20 -23.77 -24.78
C ALA A 41 40.52 -23.91 -23.41
N ARG A 42 40.94 -24.88 -22.59
CA ARG A 42 40.47 -25.03 -21.21
C ARG A 42 40.76 -23.80 -20.36
N ARG A 43 41.96 -23.23 -20.41
CA ARG A 43 42.30 -21.99 -19.68
C ARG A 43 41.43 -20.81 -20.10
N GLN A 44 41.17 -20.66 -21.40
CA GLN A 44 40.26 -19.61 -21.89
C GLN A 44 38.83 -19.80 -21.39
N VAL A 45 38.35 -21.05 -21.28
CA VAL A 45 37.04 -21.35 -20.71
C VAL A 45 37.00 -21.02 -19.21
N GLU A 46 38.04 -21.37 -18.46
CA GLU A 46 38.16 -21.07 -17.03
C GLU A 46 38.19 -19.56 -16.77
N GLU A 47 38.92 -18.78 -17.57
CA GLU A 47 38.93 -17.31 -17.51
C GLU A 47 37.53 -16.72 -17.76
N LEU A 48 36.85 -17.15 -18.83
CA LEU A 48 35.50 -16.68 -19.15
C LEU A 48 34.47 -17.08 -18.08
N ARG A 49 34.64 -18.24 -17.44
CA ARG A 49 33.81 -18.65 -16.29
C ARG A 49 34.04 -17.73 -15.10
N ALA A 50 35.30 -17.43 -14.76
CA ALA A 50 35.62 -16.53 -13.67
C ALA A 50 35.05 -15.12 -13.88
N GLU A 51 35.15 -14.58 -15.11
CA GLU A 51 34.53 -13.30 -15.46
C GLU A 51 33.00 -13.34 -15.35
N ALA A 52 32.36 -14.40 -15.86
CA ALA A 52 30.91 -14.57 -15.77
C ALA A 52 30.43 -14.66 -14.30
N GLU A 53 31.14 -15.41 -13.47
CA GLU A 53 30.83 -15.50 -12.03
C GLU A 53 30.98 -14.15 -11.34
N GLN A 54 32.04 -13.41 -11.63
CA GLN A 54 32.28 -12.10 -11.03
C GLN A 54 31.16 -11.11 -11.38
N ILE A 55 30.75 -11.06 -12.65
CA ILE A 55 29.62 -10.23 -13.10
C ILE A 55 28.33 -10.59 -12.35
N LEU A 56 28.06 -11.88 -12.16
CA LEU A 56 26.88 -12.35 -11.43
C LEU A 56 26.94 -11.96 -9.94
N ARG A 57 28.11 -12.10 -9.29
CA ARG A 57 28.32 -11.70 -7.89
C ARG A 57 28.12 -10.20 -7.69
N ASP A 58 28.75 -9.37 -8.52
CA ASP A 58 28.65 -7.91 -8.41
C ASP A 58 27.22 -7.44 -8.59
N ARG A 59 26.49 -8.05 -9.53
CA ARG A 59 25.08 -7.78 -9.77
C ARG A 59 24.19 -8.22 -8.61
N ALA A 60 24.42 -9.39 -8.04
CA ALA A 60 23.68 -9.85 -6.86
C ALA A 60 23.88 -8.89 -5.69
N ALA A 61 25.11 -8.41 -5.48
CA ALA A 61 25.43 -7.41 -4.47
C ALA A 61 24.76 -6.05 -4.73
N GLU A 62 24.69 -5.59 -5.99
CA GLU A 62 23.94 -4.39 -6.36
C GLU A 62 22.43 -4.54 -6.11
N LYS A 63 21.82 -5.65 -6.53
CA LYS A 63 20.39 -5.94 -6.29
C LYS A 63 20.09 -5.93 -4.79
N LEU A 64 20.91 -6.62 -3.99
CA LEU A 64 20.74 -6.68 -2.54
C LEU A 64 20.87 -5.28 -1.89
N ARG A 65 21.85 -4.47 -2.32
CA ARG A 65 21.98 -3.08 -1.85
C ARG A 65 20.73 -2.26 -2.15
N HIS A 66 20.21 -2.38 -3.37
CA HIS A 66 19.00 -1.65 -3.77
C HIS A 66 17.76 -2.09 -3.00
N GLU A 67 17.57 -3.39 -2.79
CA GLU A 67 16.45 -3.92 -2.01
C GLU A 67 16.51 -3.49 -0.54
N LYS A 68 17.71 -3.50 0.06
CA LYS A 68 17.93 -2.99 1.42
C LYS A 68 17.59 -1.51 1.54
N GLU A 69 18.02 -0.69 0.58
CA GLU A 69 17.70 0.74 0.55
C GLU A 69 16.20 0.98 0.39
N LEU A 70 15.54 0.24 -0.49
CA LEU A 70 14.09 0.32 -0.67
C LEU A 70 13.35 -0.08 0.61
N ALA A 71 13.79 -1.14 1.28
CA ALA A 71 13.24 -1.57 2.56
C ALA A 71 13.38 -0.46 3.61
N HIS A 72 14.56 0.16 3.73
CA HIS A 72 14.81 1.28 4.64
C HIS A 72 13.89 2.48 4.37
N ARG A 73 13.68 2.83 3.09
CA ARG A 73 12.77 3.92 2.73
C ARG A 73 11.32 3.60 3.10
N LYS A 74 10.88 2.35 2.87
CA LYS A 74 9.54 1.90 3.23
C LYS A 74 9.32 1.90 4.74
N THR A 75 10.29 1.45 5.53
CA THR A 75 10.19 1.48 7.00
C THR A 75 10.17 2.92 7.51
N ALA A 76 11.03 3.80 7.00
CA ALA A 76 11.01 5.22 7.35
C ALA A 76 9.65 5.87 7.03
N HIS A 77 9.07 5.57 5.86
CA HIS A 77 7.75 6.08 5.49
C HIS A 77 6.63 5.53 6.39
N ALA A 78 6.68 4.25 6.75
CA ALA A 78 5.71 3.65 7.66
C ALA A 78 5.76 4.29 9.06
N ILE A 79 6.96 4.57 9.57
CA ILE A 79 7.15 5.28 10.85
C ILE A 79 6.58 6.70 10.76
N ALA A 80 6.90 7.44 9.70
CA ALA A 80 6.39 8.79 9.49
C ALA A 80 4.85 8.80 9.42
N LEU A 81 4.24 7.83 8.74
CA LEU A 81 2.79 7.69 8.67
C LEU A 81 2.17 7.36 10.03
N ALA A 82 2.81 6.50 10.82
CA ALA A 82 2.36 6.18 12.17
C ALA A 82 2.37 7.41 13.07
N HIS A 83 3.42 8.23 12.99
CA HIS A 83 3.51 9.49 13.75
C HIS A 83 2.44 10.49 13.31
N ALA A 84 2.24 10.65 12.00
CA ALA A 84 1.20 11.53 11.47
C ALA A 84 -0.20 11.09 11.90
N ARG A 85 -0.47 9.79 11.89
CA ARG A 85 -1.73 9.23 12.38
C ARG A 85 -1.95 9.51 13.86
N ALA A 86 -0.93 9.30 14.69
CA ALA A 86 -1.02 9.58 16.12
C ALA A 86 -1.30 11.06 16.40
N ALA A 87 -0.68 11.97 15.65
CA ALA A 87 -0.96 13.41 15.75
C ALA A 87 -2.41 13.74 15.39
N VAL A 88 -2.92 13.20 14.28
CA VAL A 88 -4.32 13.39 13.87
C VAL A 88 -5.29 12.79 14.89
N GLU A 89 -4.99 11.63 15.47
CA GLU A 89 -5.81 11.03 16.52
C GLU A 89 -5.87 11.92 17.77
N ALA A 90 -4.74 12.52 18.18
CA ALA A 90 -4.71 13.48 19.28
C ALA A 90 -5.53 14.75 18.98
N GLU A 91 -5.38 15.34 17.79
CA GLU A 91 -6.19 16.50 17.37
C GLU A 91 -7.69 16.18 17.37
N LEU A 92 -8.08 14.98 16.94
CA LEU A 92 -9.48 14.55 16.96
C LEU A 92 -10.02 14.41 18.39
N ASP A 93 -9.21 13.96 19.34
CA ASP A 93 -9.59 13.86 20.75
C ASP A 93 -9.72 15.24 21.39
N ASP A 94 -8.86 16.19 21.04
CA ASP A 94 -8.97 17.59 21.46
C ASP A 94 -10.27 18.20 20.92
N VAL A 95 -10.58 18.02 19.64
CA VAL A 95 -11.83 18.50 19.01
C VAL A 95 -13.06 17.86 19.68
N ARG A 96 -13.01 16.57 20.03
CA ARG A 96 -14.11 15.91 20.76
C ARG A 96 -14.33 16.52 22.13
N THR A 97 -13.26 16.87 22.82
CA THR A 97 -13.29 17.54 24.13
C THR A 97 -13.94 18.91 24.00
N GLN A 98 -13.49 19.73 23.04
CA GLN A 98 -14.06 21.04 22.75
C GLN A 98 -15.55 20.97 22.40
N ILE A 99 -15.97 19.97 21.61
CA ILE A 99 -17.40 19.75 21.30
C ILE A 99 -18.19 19.40 22.56
N ALA A 100 -17.64 18.59 23.47
CA ALA A 100 -18.30 18.23 24.71
C ALA A 100 -18.48 19.44 25.63
N GLU A 101 -17.44 20.27 25.76
CA GLU A 101 -17.46 21.53 26.49
C GLU A 101 -18.49 22.50 25.92
N ALA A 102 -18.45 22.77 24.60
CA ALA A 102 -19.41 23.64 23.93
C ALA A 102 -20.87 23.18 24.11
N ARG A 103 -21.12 21.86 24.10
CA ARG A 103 -22.45 21.29 24.38
C ARG A 103 -22.88 21.47 25.84
N GLN A 104 -21.94 21.49 26.77
CA GLN A 104 -22.23 21.77 28.17
C GLN A 104 -22.55 23.25 28.37
N GLU A 105 -21.75 24.14 27.80
CA GLU A 105 -22.00 25.59 27.84
C GLU A 105 -23.37 25.95 27.24
N LEU A 106 -23.70 25.38 26.08
CA LEU A 106 -25.00 25.60 25.44
C LEU A 106 -26.15 25.21 26.37
N ARG A 107 -26.06 24.07 27.07
CA ARG A 107 -27.08 23.63 28.03
C ARG A 107 -27.21 24.57 29.22
N LEU A 108 -26.10 25.11 29.71
CA LEU A 108 -26.13 26.08 30.81
C LEU A 108 -26.78 27.39 30.36
N THR A 109 -26.45 27.89 29.16
CA THR A 109 -27.10 29.09 28.61
C THR A 109 -28.60 28.88 28.35
N GLU A 110 -29.00 27.71 27.86
CA GLU A 110 -30.42 27.36 27.68
C GLU A 110 -31.17 27.35 29.02
N GLN A 111 -30.55 26.83 30.09
CA GLN A 111 -31.12 26.83 31.44
C GLN A 111 -31.23 28.26 32.00
N ASP A 112 -30.21 29.08 31.84
CA ASP A 112 -30.22 30.48 32.29
C ASP A 112 -31.30 31.29 31.55
N ASP A 113 -31.45 31.09 30.24
CA ASP A 113 -32.52 31.68 29.44
C ASP A 113 -33.91 31.20 29.90
N GLU A 114 -34.07 29.91 30.22
CA GLU A 114 -35.33 29.37 30.77
C GLU A 114 -35.68 29.98 32.13
N VAL A 115 -34.68 30.21 32.99
CA VAL A 115 -34.85 30.82 34.32
C VAL A 115 -35.12 32.33 34.21
N ALA A 116 -34.49 33.02 33.26
CA ALA A 116 -34.66 34.45 33.03
C ALA A 116 -35.94 34.79 32.24
N ARG A 117 -36.62 33.80 31.64
CA ARG A 117 -37.89 34.03 30.93
C ARG A 117 -39.00 34.49 31.90
N PRO A 118 -39.60 35.67 31.68
CA PRO A 118 -40.77 36.09 32.44
C PRO A 118 -41.92 35.08 32.22
N GLU A 119 -42.78 34.89 33.22
CA GLU A 119 -43.83 33.85 33.21
C GLU A 119 -44.77 33.94 31.99
N SER A 120 -44.88 35.13 31.39
CA SER A 120 -45.65 35.40 30.17
C SER A 120 -45.07 34.79 28.88
N LEU A 121 -43.83 34.28 28.90
CA LEU A 121 -43.15 33.67 27.76
C LEU A 121 -42.83 32.18 27.96
N ARG A 122 -43.32 31.55 29.04
CA ARG A 122 -43.27 30.09 29.15
C ARG A 122 -44.13 29.48 28.04
N PRO A 123 -43.71 28.37 27.40
CA PRO A 123 -44.56 27.67 26.45
C PRO A 123 -45.88 27.31 27.14
N ILE A 124 -46.98 27.81 26.59
CA ILE A 124 -48.34 27.52 27.08
C ILE A 124 -48.54 26.00 26.93
N GLY A 125 -48.56 25.27 28.05
CA GLY A 125 -48.81 23.82 28.06
C GLY A 125 -48.01 22.96 29.06
N ALA A 126 -47.18 23.53 29.94
CA ALA A 126 -46.46 22.73 30.94
C ALA A 126 -47.37 22.13 32.05
N ASP A 127 -48.56 22.70 32.29
CA ASP A 127 -49.53 22.24 33.30
C ASP A 127 -50.76 21.53 32.70
N GLU A 128 -50.87 21.46 31.36
CA GLU A 128 -51.89 20.65 30.71
C GLU A 128 -51.20 19.40 30.16
N ALA A 129 -51.52 18.25 30.73
CA ALA A 129 -51.11 16.95 30.20
C ALA A 129 -51.49 16.89 28.71
N PHE A 130 -50.53 17.16 27.83
CA PHE A 130 -50.70 16.97 26.40
C PHE A 130 -50.89 15.47 26.19
N THR A 131 -52.14 15.06 26.05
CA THR A 131 -52.45 13.70 25.64
C THR A 131 -52.00 13.61 24.18
N PRO A 132 -50.94 12.84 23.85
CA PRO A 132 -50.55 12.73 22.45
C PRO A 132 -51.73 12.12 21.69
N LEU A 133 -52.22 12.83 20.67
CA LEU A 133 -53.18 12.27 19.72
C LEU A 133 -52.63 10.92 19.23
N PRO A 134 -53.46 9.87 19.13
CA PRO A 134 -52.99 8.58 18.63
C PRO A 134 -52.40 8.80 17.25
N ARG A 135 -51.12 8.46 17.11
CA ARG A 135 -50.41 8.53 15.83
C ARG A 135 -51.24 7.79 14.80
N ALA A 136 -51.72 8.50 13.78
CA ALA A 136 -52.17 7.86 12.56
C ALA A 136 -51.02 6.97 12.08
N GLU A 137 -51.32 5.70 11.86
CA GLU A 137 -50.39 4.69 11.39
C GLU A 137 -49.72 5.16 10.09
N GLU A 138 -48.52 5.75 10.21
CA GLU A 138 -47.61 5.86 9.09
C GLU A 138 -47.19 4.44 8.73
N ARG A 139 -47.87 3.91 7.73
CA ARG A 139 -47.50 2.70 7.01
C ARG A 139 -46.01 2.76 6.73
N ARG A 140 -45.26 1.85 7.35
CA ARG A 140 -43.88 1.57 6.97
C ARG A 140 -43.86 1.18 5.50
N THR A 141 -43.57 2.14 4.64
CA THR A 141 -42.93 1.81 3.36
C THR A 141 -41.51 1.44 3.69
N ASP A 142 -41.23 0.14 3.69
CA ASP A 142 -39.89 -0.42 3.69
C ASP A 142 -39.13 0.13 2.48
N VAL A 143 -38.41 1.25 2.68
CA VAL A 143 -37.37 1.66 1.74
C VAL A 143 -36.21 0.71 1.94
N ARG A 144 -36.27 -0.40 1.20
CA ARG A 144 -35.15 -1.30 0.97
C ARG A 144 -34.06 -0.50 0.26
N LEU A 145 -33.12 0.08 1.01
CA LEU A 145 -31.87 0.57 0.43
C LEU A 145 -31.16 -0.63 -0.20
N PRO A 146 -30.84 -0.62 -1.51
CA PRO A 146 -30.09 -1.70 -2.11
C PRO A 146 -28.67 -1.66 -1.53
N LEU A 147 -28.34 -2.72 -0.78
CA LEU A 147 -26.96 -3.11 -0.51
C LEU A 147 -26.28 -3.32 -1.86
N GLY A 148 -25.41 -2.38 -2.24
CA GLY A 148 -24.57 -2.51 -3.41
C GLY A 148 -23.55 -3.61 -3.19
N ASP A 149 -23.88 -4.82 -3.63
CA ASP A 149 -22.95 -5.91 -3.85
C ASP A 149 -22.03 -5.55 -5.03
N GLY A 150 -20.80 -5.14 -4.72
CA GLY A 150 -19.75 -4.86 -5.69
C GLY A 150 -18.59 -5.85 -5.60
N ARG A 151 -18.85 -7.16 -5.57
CA ARG A 151 -17.80 -8.17 -5.80
C ARG A 151 -17.52 -8.31 -7.29
N ARG A 152 -16.29 -7.95 -7.68
CA ARG A 152 -15.40 -8.56 -8.70
C ARG A 152 -15.99 -8.98 -10.05
N LEU A 153 -15.45 -8.39 -11.12
CA LEU A 153 -15.12 -9.06 -12.40
C LEU A 153 -13.71 -8.57 -12.79
N ALA A 154 -12.67 -9.43 -12.73
CA ALA A 154 -12.18 -10.25 -13.85
C ALA A 154 -11.71 -9.38 -15.04
N ARG A 155 -10.40 -9.17 -15.19
CA ARG A 155 -9.56 -9.79 -16.25
C ARG A 155 -10.12 -9.59 -17.67
N GLU A 156 -9.49 -8.68 -18.41
CA GLU A 156 -9.29 -8.81 -19.85
C GLU A 156 -7.80 -8.62 -20.14
N ASP A 157 -7.12 -9.76 -20.32
CA ASP A 157 -5.94 -9.87 -21.16
C ASP A 157 -6.43 -10.27 -22.57
N GLN A 158 -5.66 -9.88 -23.59
CA GLN A 158 -5.77 -10.20 -25.03
C GLN A 158 -6.78 -9.34 -25.81
N ALA A 159 -6.59 -9.00 -27.07
CA ALA A 159 -5.46 -8.92 -28.00
C ALA A 159 -6.04 -8.31 -29.30
N ALA A 160 -5.14 -7.89 -30.19
CA ALA A 160 -5.30 -7.78 -31.65
C ALA A 160 -5.61 -6.40 -32.26
N PRO A 161 -5.23 -6.16 -33.53
CA PRO A 161 -4.24 -6.86 -34.37
C PRO A 161 -2.92 -6.08 -34.53
#